data_AF-A0A382EXF7-F1
#
_entry.id   AF-A0A382EXF7-F1
#
_cell.length_a   1.000
_cell.length_b   1.000
_cell.length_c   1.000
_cell.angle_alpha   90.00
_cell.angle_beta   90.00
_cell.angle_gamma   90.00
#
_symmetry.space_group_name_H-M   'P 1'
#
loop_
_entity.id
_entity.type
_entity.pdbx_description
1 polymer ?
#
loop_
_entity_poly.entity_id
_entity_poly.type
_entity_poly.pdbx_seq_one_letter_code
_entity_poly.pdbx_strand_id
1 'polypeptide(L)'
;MADDAGYSDFGCYGGEIETPALDKLAANGLRFSQFYNTGRCCPSRAALLSGVYQHQAGMGHMTKDRGIPSYSGTILPHVPTLAERLKKGGYRTMMTG
;
A
#
# COMPACT_ATOMS: atom_id res chain seq x y z
N MET A 1 1.73 7.00 3.09
CA MET A 1 0.90 5.86 3.52
C MET A 1 1.11 5.71 5.01
N ALA A 2 0.04 5.70 5.81
CA ALA A 2 0.15 5.47 7.26
C ALA A 2 0.52 3.99 7.53
N ASP A 3 1.11 3.71 8.69
CA ASP A 3 1.47 2.36 9.14
C ASP A 3 0.62 2.01 10.37
N ASP A 4 -0.08 0.89 10.30
CA ASP A 4 -0.98 0.35 11.35
C ASP A 4 -2.08 1.31 11.88
N ALA A 5 -2.40 2.38 11.13
CA ALA A 5 -3.53 3.25 11.44
C ALA A 5 -4.87 2.51 11.35
N GLY A 6 -5.70 2.68 12.37
CA GLY A 6 -7.05 2.14 12.47
C GLY A 6 -8.05 2.87 11.58
N TYR A 7 -9.17 2.18 11.29
CA TYR A 7 -10.23 2.74 10.44
C TYR A 7 -10.83 4.02 11.03
N SER A 8 -11.06 4.05 12.34
CA SER A 8 -11.67 5.17 13.06
C SER A 8 -10.65 6.08 13.74
N ASP A 9 -9.36 6.04 13.38
CA ASP A 9 -8.36 6.94 13.99
C ASP A 9 -8.52 8.39 13.49
N PHE A 10 -9.03 8.55 12.27
CA PHE A 10 -9.18 9.85 11.63
C PHE A 10 -10.55 10.47 11.95
N GLY A 11 -10.60 11.79 12.16
CA GLY A 11 -11.83 12.51 12.49
C GLY A 11 -12.93 12.30 11.44
N CYS A 12 -12.55 12.33 10.16
CA CYS A 12 -13.45 12.06 9.03
C CYS A 12 -13.97 10.61 8.94
N TYR A 13 -13.51 9.71 9.81
CA TYR A 13 -14.04 8.35 10.00
C TYR A 13 -14.61 8.12 11.42
N GLY A 14 -14.81 9.19 12.20
CA GLY A 14 -15.44 9.15 13.52
C GLY A 14 -14.46 9.10 14.70
N GLY A 15 -13.16 9.30 14.47
CA GLY A 15 -12.14 9.32 15.51
C GLY A 15 -12.08 10.61 16.33
N GLU A 16 -11.51 10.51 17.52
CA GLU A 16 -11.27 11.62 18.44
C GLU A 16 -9.93 12.34 18.24
N ILE A 17 -9.01 11.75 17.44
CA ILE A 17 -7.69 12.31 17.20
C ILE A 17 -7.80 13.51 16.26
N GLU A 18 -7.21 14.64 16.65
CA GLU A 18 -7.16 15.85 15.83
C GLU A 18 -6.35 15.61 14.54
N THR A 19 -7.07 15.45 13.42
CA THR A 19 -6.48 15.17 12.10
C THR A 19 -6.91 16.19 11.04
N PRO A 20 -6.81 17.51 11.31
CA PRO A 20 -7.48 18.55 10.53
C PRO A 20 -7.04 18.61 9.06
N ALA A 21 -5.79 18.26 8.75
CA ALA A 21 -5.31 18.21 7.37
C ALA A 21 -5.97 17.08 6.55
N LEU A 22 -6.18 15.92 7.18
CA LEU A 22 -6.83 14.77 6.55
C LEU A 22 -8.34 14.98 6.46
N ASP A 23 -8.94 15.58 7.49
CA ASP A 23 -10.36 15.92 7.48
C ASP A 23 -10.70 16.94 6.39
N LYS A 24 -9.84 17.94 6.20
CA LYS A 24 -9.97 18.90 5.09
C LYS A 24 -9.84 18.21 3.73
N LEU A 25 -8.91 17.27 3.57
CA LEU A 25 -8.78 16.49 2.33
C LEU A 25 -10.04 15.67 2.07
N ALA A 26 -10.57 15.01 3.10
CA ALA A 26 -11.77 14.19 3.01
C ALA A 26 -13.04 15.01 2.68
N ALA A 27 -13.17 16.22 3.23
CA ALA A 27 -14.27 17.14 2.95
C ALA A 27 -14.28 17.66 1.50
N ASN A 28 -13.12 17.72 0.84
CA ASN A 28 -12.96 18.19 -0.53
C ASN A 28 -12.70 17.06 -1.54
N GLY A 29 -12.95 15.80 -1.14
CA GLY A 29 -12.61 14.64 -1.93
C GLY A 29 -13.64 13.52 -1.82
N LEU A 30 -13.17 12.29 -2.00
CA LEU A 30 -13.98 11.08 -1.86
C LEU A 30 -13.47 10.25 -0.67
N ARG A 31 -14.39 9.70 0.11
CA ARG A 31 -14.10 8.76 1.20
C ARG A 31 -14.54 7.36 0.81
N PHE A 32 -13.80 6.36 1.26
CA PHE A 32 -14.12 4.95 1.06
C PHE A 32 -14.40 4.29 2.40
N SER A 33 -15.62 3.81 2.60
CA SER A 33 -15.98 2.96 3.75
C SER A 33 -15.60 1.48 3.54
N GLN A 34 -15.21 1.11 2.31
CA GLN A 34 -14.90 -0.26 1.89
C GLN A 34 -13.63 -0.30 1.03
N PHE A 35 -12.50 0.12 1.61
CA PHE A 35 -11.16 -0.06 1.04
C PHE A 35 -10.42 -1.12 1.84
N TYR A 36 -9.86 -2.12 1.15
CA TYR A 36 -9.26 -3.29 1.79
C TYR A 36 -7.77 -3.40 1.48
N ASN A 37 -7.00 -3.75 2.50
CA ASN A 37 -5.60 -4.15 2.37
C ASN A 37 -5.45 -5.64 2.72
N THR A 38 -4.22 -6.13 2.75
CA THR A 38 -3.93 -7.47 3.29
C THR A 38 -3.74 -7.38 4.81
N GLY A 39 -3.73 -8.52 5.50
CA GLY A 39 -3.56 -8.55 6.96
C GLY A 39 -2.19 -8.11 7.50
N ARG A 40 -1.21 -7.70 6.67
CA ARG A 40 0.13 -7.26 7.11
C ARG A 40 0.74 -6.18 6.20
N CYS A 41 1.76 -5.49 6.69
CA CYS A 41 2.43 -4.39 5.98
C CYS A 41 3.10 -4.81 4.66
N CYS A 42 3.98 -5.83 4.65
CA CYS A 42 4.73 -6.23 3.45
C CYS A 42 3.82 -6.69 2.30
N PRO A 43 2.83 -7.57 2.52
CA PRO A 43 1.94 -7.99 1.43
C PRO A 43 1.03 -6.86 0.92
N SER A 44 0.55 -5.99 1.81
CA SER A 44 -0.23 -4.80 1.42
C SER A 44 0.60 -3.87 0.54
N ARG A 45 1.85 -3.60 0.91
CA ARG A 45 2.77 -2.74 0.13
C ARG A 45 3.08 -3.36 -1.23
N ALA A 46 3.33 -4.67 -1.30
CA ALA A 46 3.58 -5.32 -2.59
C ALA A 46 2.35 -5.33 -3.50
N ALA A 47 1.16 -5.58 -2.97
CA ALA A 47 -0.07 -5.49 -3.75
C ALA A 47 -0.30 -4.06 -4.26
N LEU A 48 -0.14 -3.05 -3.40
CA LEU A 48 -0.27 -1.63 -3.76
C LEU A 48 0.73 -1.22 -4.85
N LEU A 49 1.99 -1.62 -4.73
CA LEU A 49 3.05 -1.22 -5.66
C LEU A 49 2.99 -1.97 -6.98
N SER A 50 2.43 -3.18 -7.05
CA SER A 50 2.44 -4.00 -8.26
C SER A 50 1.10 -4.07 -9.00
N GLY A 51 -0.01 -3.82 -8.30
CA GLY A 51 -1.36 -3.98 -8.83
C GLY A 51 -1.80 -5.46 -9.00
N VAL A 52 -1.05 -6.42 -8.46
CA VAL A 52 -1.40 -7.84 -8.44
C VAL A 52 -1.51 -8.35 -6.99
N TYR A 53 -2.08 -9.54 -6.80
CA TYR A 53 -2.10 -10.13 -5.46
C TYR A 53 -0.69 -10.39 -4.93
N GLN A 54 -0.51 -10.26 -3.62
CA GLN A 54 0.78 -10.41 -2.95
C GLN A 54 1.50 -11.73 -3.26
N HIS A 55 0.77 -12.83 -3.46
CA HIS A 55 1.35 -14.12 -3.84
C HIS A 55 1.91 -14.12 -5.27
N GLN A 56 1.30 -13.35 -6.17
CA GLN A 56 1.82 -13.15 -7.54
C GLN A 56 3.04 -12.22 -7.51
N ALA A 57 3.07 -11.25 -6.60
CA ALA A 57 4.20 -10.35 -6.43
C ALA A 57 5.41 -10.97 -5.72
N GLY A 58 5.27 -12.11 -5.04
CA GLY A 58 6.35 -12.75 -4.25
C GLY A 58 6.29 -12.50 -2.73
N MET A 59 5.24 -11.80 -2.27
CA MET A 59 4.97 -11.42 -0.88
C MET A 59 3.83 -12.24 -0.25
N GLY A 60 3.84 -13.56 -0.37
CA GLY A 60 2.82 -14.42 0.22
C GLY A 60 2.78 -14.43 1.75
N HIS A 61 3.78 -13.85 2.43
CA HIS A 61 3.83 -13.77 3.90
C HIS A 61 4.56 -12.52 4.42
N MET A 62 5.84 -12.62 4.76
CA MET A 62 6.70 -11.52 5.21
C MET A 62 8.01 -11.64 4.41
N THR A 63 9.03 -10.90 4.77
CA THR A 63 10.31 -10.81 4.04
C THR A 63 11.23 -12.04 4.16
N LYS A 64 10.78 -13.13 4.79
CA LYS A 64 11.54 -14.38 4.86
C LYS A 64 11.33 -15.17 3.57
N ASP A 65 12.41 -15.40 2.83
CA ASP A 65 12.43 -16.31 1.70
C ASP A 65 12.14 -17.75 2.17
N ARG A 66 11.17 -18.39 1.50
CA ARG A 66 10.76 -19.78 1.74
C ARG A 66 11.10 -20.71 0.58
N GLY A 67 11.92 -20.26 -0.38
CA GLY A 67 12.39 -21.06 -1.51
C GLY A 67 11.36 -21.32 -2.60
N ILE A 68 10.21 -20.62 -2.57
CA ILE A 68 9.17 -20.69 -3.59
C ILE A 68 8.81 -19.28 -4.08
N PRO A 69 8.56 -19.05 -5.38
CA PRO A 69 8.43 -17.70 -5.94
C PRO A 69 7.41 -16.82 -5.20
N SER A 70 6.22 -17.36 -4.90
CA SER A 70 5.15 -16.63 -4.20
C SER A 70 5.49 -16.24 -2.75
N TYR A 71 6.55 -16.79 -2.17
CA TYR A 71 7.02 -16.52 -0.81
C TYR A 71 8.53 -16.25 -0.81
N SER A 72 9.03 -15.62 -1.87
CA SER A 72 10.44 -15.23 -2.00
C SER A 72 10.84 -14.16 -0.99
N GLY A 73 9.87 -13.44 -0.40
CA GLY A 73 10.16 -12.40 0.59
C GLY A 73 10.72 -11.12 -0.05
N THR A 74 10.69 -11.00 -1.38
CA THR A 74 10.88 -9.76 -2.15
C THR A 74 9.85 -9.64 -3.28
N ILE A 75 9.73 -8.47 -3.92
CA ILE A 75 8.96 -8.36 -5.17
C ILE A 75 9.73 -9.10 -6.27
N LEU A 76 9.06 -10.00 -6.99
CA LEU A 76 9.69 -10.80 -8.04
C LEU A 76 10.21 -9.90 -9.18
N PRO A 77 11.40 -10.19 -9.76
CA PRO A 77 12.02 -9.32 -10.77
C PRO A 77 11.18 -9.06 -12.03
N HIS A 78 10.25 -9.95 -12.36
CA HIS A 78 9.38 -9.83 -13.54
C HIS A 78 8.06 -9.10 -13.25
N VAL A 79 7.81 -8.70 -11.99
CA VAL A 79 6.60 -7.97 -11.59
C VAL A 79 6.94 -6.48 -11.49
N PRO A 80 6.61 -5.67 -12.51
CA PRO A 80 6.95 -4.26 -12.50
C PRO A 80 6.09 -3.50 -11.50
N THR A 81 6.74 -2.63 -10.75
CA THR A 81 6.10 -1.69 -9.83
C THR A 81 5.43 -0.54 -10.57
N LEU A 82 4.50 0.13 -9.89
CA LEU A 82 3.84 1.35 -10.34
C LEU A 82 4.87 2.44 -10.65
N ALA A 83 5.94 2.54 -9.84
CA ALA A 83 7.02 3.48 -10.08
C ALA A 83 7.75 3.19 -11.41
N GLU A 84 8.09 1.93 -11.69
CA GLU A 84 8.73 1.55 -12.96
C GLU A 84 7.83 1.82 -14.17
N ARG A 85 6.51 1.60 -14.02
CA ARG A 85 5.52 1.92 -15.06
C ARG A 85 5.42 3.43 -15.28
N LEU A 86 5.30 4.23 -14.22
CA LEU A 86 5.21 5.69 -14.31
C LEU A 86 6.49 6.32 -14.86
N LYS A 87 7.67 5.78 -14.50
CA LYS A 87 8.95 6.26 -15.01
C LYS A 87 9.06 6.13 -16.54
N LYS A 88 8.49 5.06 -17.12
CA LYS A 88 8.39 4.92 -18.59
C LYS A 88 7.52 6.01 -19.24
N GLY A 89 6.55 6.54 -18.50
CA GLY A 89 5.70 7.66 -18.91
C GLY A 89 6.31 9.05 -18.65
N GLY A 90 7.60 9.13 -18.29
CA GLY A 90 8.28 10.41 -18.05
C GLY A 90 8.09 11.01 -16.66
N TYR A 91 7.43 10.30 -15.74
CA TYR A 91 7.27 10.78 -14.36
C TYR A 91 8.59 10.65 -13.59
N ARG A 92 8.92 11.69 -12.82
CA ARG A 92 9.95 11.59 -11.78
C ARG A 92 9.36 10.87 -10.58
N THR A 93 9.90 9.70 -10.25
CA THR A 93 9.45 8.88 -9.12
C THR A 93 10.33 9.13 -7.89
N MET A 94 9.70 9.36 -6.74
CA MET A 94 10.38 9.55 -5.45
C MET A 94 9.71 8.68 -4.37
N MET A 95 10.48 8.26 -3.37
CA MET A 95 9.99 7.54 -2.19
C MET A 95 10.56 8.21 -0.94
N THR A 96 9.71 8.37 0.08
CA THR A 96 10.07 8.78 1.44
C THR A 96 9.27 7.92 2.40
N GLY A 97 9.90 7.50 3.50
CA GLY A 97 9.31 6.64 4.51
C GLY A 97 10.34 5.76 5.17
#